data_AF-A0A4V1WMF3-F1
#
_entry.id   AF-A0A4V1WMF3-F1
#
_cell.length_a   1.000
_cell.length_b   1.000
_cell.length_c   1.000
_cell.angle_alpha   90.00
_cell.angle_beta   90.00
_cell.angle_gamma   90.00
#
_symmetry.space_group_name_H-M   'P 1'
#
loop_
_entity.id
_entity.type
_entity.pdbx_description
1 polymer ?
#
loop_
_entity_poly.entity_id
_entity_poly.type
_entity_poly.pdbx_seq_one_letter_code
_entity_poly.pdbx_strand_id
1 'polypeptide(L)'
;MKKEGRWTANRYDFIELLARDWGDRLHYCQRCGILHPPLQPPRNHRGTKLTKRCFGQDAMIDYLPQDASQGYNPVLIHITNAIEETKEFASKGDVGPLLDTLSGSFEIMKKDLSWCLDSTGRRIDGNLVLKHVHTFRSQTSKRISATDLLTLPIRLCPHQSTATNTPESSRYIKGRNAEQNGRLLTHVIASVFPESDQSRVDVSTLGPLTPSEQAQVFASKAGEKIYWQCRSCPTKYRVQRCRNTFVITSWHSFGRDMYHAMKYWKWLVRRTGTTLGPDKRNDEWWSSSRTVPDFMCELE
;
A
#
# COMPACT_ATOMS: atom_id res chain seq x y z
N MET A 1 33.21 -10.01 56.33
CA MET A 1 32.06 -10.03 55.40
C MET A 1 32.53 -9.62 54.02
N LYS A 2 32.65 -10.56 53.08
CA LYS A 2 32.93 -10.24 51.66
C LYS A 2 31.71 -9.50 51.11
N LYS A 3 31.91 -8.29 50.57
CA LYS A 3 30.85 -7.59 49.82
C LYS A 3 30.49 -8.48 48.63
N GLU A 4 29.30 -9.05 48.65
CA GLU A 4 28.73 -9.70 47.47
C GLU A 4 28.72 -8.67 46.34
N GLY A 5 29.49 -8.95 45.30
CA GLY A 5 29.50 -8.16 44.09
C GLY A 5 28.08 -8.17 43.52
N ARG A 6 27.39 -7.03 43.64
CA ARG A 6 26.08 -6.83 43.04
C ARG A 6 26.28 -7.03 41.54
N TRP A 7 25.75 -8.11 40.99
CA TRP A 7 25.72 -8.34 39.54
C TRP A 7 24.92 -7.20 38.91
N THR A 8 25.59 -6.13 38.52
CA THR A 8 25.05 -5.16 37.58
C THR A 8 25.15 -5.79 36.20
N ALA A 9 24.35 -6.83 35.94
CA ALA A 9 24.16 -7.29 34.58
C ALA A 9 23.59 -6.10 33.82
N ASN A 10 24.35 -5.57 32.87
CA ASN A 10 23.85 -4.49 32.05
C ASN A 10 22.61 -5.03 31.35
N ARG A 11 21.56 -4.22 31.21
CA ARG A 11 20.33 -4.61 30.51
C ARG A 11 20.66 -5.19 29.12
N TYR A 12 21.69 -4.66 28.47
CA TYR A 12 22.23 -5.15 27.21
C TYR A 12 22.74 -6.60 27.30
N ASP A 13 23.56 -6.94 28.29
CA ASP A 13 24.07 -8.30 28.51
C ASP A 13 22.93 -9.32 28.72
N PHE A 14 21.91 -8.93 29.50
CA PHE A 14 20.72 -9.78 29.72
C PHE A 14 19.93 -10.02 28.42
N ILE A 15 19.82 -9.00 27.57
CA ILE A 15 19.16 -9.10 26.28
C ILE A 15 19.96 -9.96 25.29
N GLU A 16 21.29 -9.84 25.28
CA GLU A 16 22.15 -10.68 24.42
C GLU A 16 22.05 -12.15 24.81
N LEU A 17 22.04 -12.45 26.12
CA LEU A 17 21.82 -13.80 26.63
C LEU A 17 20.42 -14.32 26.25
N LEU A 18 19.39 -13.50 26.38
CA LEU A 18 18.04 -13.87 25.92
C LEU A 18 17.97 -14.09 24.41
N ALA A 19 18.59 -13.24 23.59
CA ALA A 19 18.60 -13.41 22.14
C ALA A 19 19.32 -14.70 21.74
N ARG A 20 20.45 -15.03 22.39
CA ARG A 20 21.16 -16.30 22.22
C ARG A 20 20.27 -17.50 22.56
N ASP A 21 19.58 -17.47 23.69
CA ASP A 21 18.80 -18.60 24.19
C ASP A 21 17.51 -18.84 23.38
N TRP A 22 16.96 -17.79 22.75
CA TRP A 22 15.77 -17.88 21.91
C TRP A 22 16.06 -18.10 20.42
N GLY A 23 17.30 -17.87 19.96
CA GLY A 23 17.73 -18.04 18.57
C GLY A 23 16.87 -17.24 17.58
N ASP A 24 16.60 -17.83 16.41
CA ASP A 24 15.81 -17.19 15.34
C ASP A 24 14.31 -17.07 15.63
N ARG A 25 13.86 -17.46 16.83
CA ARG A 25 12.43 -17.40 17.21
C ARG A 25 11.98 -16.02 17.63
N LEU A 26 12.92 -15.14 18.01
CA LEU A 26 12.64 -13.78 18.43
C LEU A 26 13.79 -12.84 18.05
N HIS A 27 13.47 -11.60 17.67
CA HIS A 27 14.43 -10.53 17.42
C HIS A 27 14.32 -9.44 18.47
N TYR A 28 15.47 -9.00 18.97
CA TYR A 28 15.54 -7.88 19.88
C TYR A 28 15.31 -6.55 19.15
N CYS A 29 14.37 -5.75 19.65
CA CYS A 29 14.12 -4.40 19.17
C CYS A 29 14.77 -3.37 20.09
N GLN A 30 15.82 -2.71 19.60
CA GLN A 30 16.52 -1.64 20.33
C GLN A 30 15.60 -0.47 20.69
N ARG A 31 14.55 -0.20 19.91
CA ARG A 31 13.68 0.97 20.12
C ARG A 31 12.74 0.83 21.32
N CYS A 32 12.18 -0.36 21.55
CA CYS A 32 11.28 -0.60 22.68
C CYS A 32 11.93 -1.44 23.79
N GLY A 33 13.09 -2.02 23.51
CA GLY A 33 13.83 -2.87 24.42
C GLY A 33 13.13 -4.19 24.75
N ILE A 34 12.39 -4.77 23.79
CA ILE A 34 11.61 -6.01 23.91
C ILE A 34 11.93 -6.94 22.73
N LEU A 35 11.79 -8.26 22.95
CA LEU A 35 11.87 -9.29 21.92
C LEU A 35 10.56 -9.44 21.13
N HIS A 36 10.63 -9.50 19.81
CA HIS A 36 9.49 -9.66 18.92
C HIS A 36 9.61 -10.93 18.06
N PRO A 37 8.51 -11.59 17.68
CA PRO A 37 8.56 -12.64 16.67
C PRO A 37 9.20 -12.14 15.36
N PRO A 38 9.85 -13.04 14.59
CA PRO A 38 10.32 -12.76 13.25
C PRO A 38 9.26 -12.12 12.40
N LEU A 39 9.70 -11.12 11.65
CA LEU A 39 8.87 -10.49 10.68
C LEU A 39 8.43 -11.54 9.66
N GLN A 40 7.12 -11.68 9.52
CA GLN A 40 6.52 -12.61 8.57
C GLN A 40 6.60 -12.01 7.17
N PRO A 41 6.66 -12.83 6.11
CA PRO A 41 6.53 -12.33 4.73
C PRO A 41 5.22 -11.53 4.59
N PRO A 42 5.14 -10.55 3.66
CA PRO A 42 3.97 -9.68 3.51
C PRO A 42 2.63 -10.41 3.56
N ARG A 43 2.51 -11.55 2.89
CA ARG A 43 1.30 -12.41 2.82
C ARG A 43 0.81 -12.98 4.16
N ASN A 44 1.71 -13.13 5.11
CA ASN A 44 1.42 -13.66 6.45
C ASN A 44 1.53 -12.55 7.51
N HIS A 45 1.75 -11.30 7.09
CA HIS A 45 2.03 -10.20 8.00
C HIS A 45 0.79 -9.34 8.24
N ARG A 46 0.39 -9.23 9.51
CA ARG A 46 -0.57 -8.24 9.99
C ARG A 46 0.13 -7.10 10.74
N GLY A 47 -0.48 -5.92 10.76
CA GLY A 47 0.01 -4.83 11.60
C GLY A 47 0.08 -5.23 13.08
N THR A 48 1.25 -5.07 13.70
CA THR A 48 1.50 -5.43 15.11
C THR A 48 1.94 -4.22 15.93
N LYS A 49 2.10 -4.39 17.25
CA LYS A 49 2.78 -3.39 18.10
C LYS A 49 4.21 -3.13 17.63
N LEU A 50 4.92 -4.14 17.11
CA LEU A 50 6.26 -3.96 16.53
C LEU A 50 6.20 -2.95 15.38
N THR A 51 5.33 -3.18 14.40
CA THR A 51 5.26 -2.28 13.25
C THR A 51 4.73 -0.91 13.65
N LYS A 52 3.57 -0.83 14.31
CA LYS A 52 2.94 0.45 14.66
C LYS A 52 3.77 1.31 15.63
N ARG A 53 4.40 0.71 16.66
CA ARG A 53 5.15 1.47 17.68
C ARG A 53 6.64 1.51 17.38
N CYS A 54 7.23 0.40 16.95
CA CYS A 54 8.67 0.26 16.85
C CYS A 54 9.23 0.61 15.47
N PHE A 55 8.50 0.37 14.38
CA PHE A 55 8.90 0.90 13.07
C PHE A 55 8.40 2.34 12.88
N GLY A 56 7.37 2.74 13.62
CA GLY A 56 6.88 4.11 13.68
C GLY A 56 5.90 4.42 12.55
N GLN A 57 5.95 5.62 12.01
CA GLN A 57 4.93 6.10 11.05
C GLN A 57 5.20 5.66 9.61
N ASP A 58 6.43 5.25 9.29
CA ASP A 58 6.79 4.66 7.99
C ASP A 58 6.73 3.13 8.08
N ALA A 59 5.91 2.56 8.97
CA ALA A 59 6.05 1.15 9.34
C ALA A 59 5.68 0.18 8.22
N MET A 60 4.54 0.41 7.57
CA MET A 60 3.96 -0.55 6.63
C MET A 60 2.97 0.08 5.66
N ILE A 61 2.78 -0.59 4.53
CA ILE A 61 1.60 -0.43 3.70
C ILE A 61 0.45 -1.13 4.43
N ASP A 62 -0.39 -0.33 5.11
CA ASP A 62 -1.43 -0.80 6.04
C ASP A 62 -2.86 -0.77 5.48
N TYR A 63 -2.99 -0.40 4.22
CA TYR A 63 -4.26 -0.13 3.55
C TYR A 63 -4.73 -1.23 2.61
N LEU A 64 -3.94 -2.29 2.48
CA LEU A 64 -4.33 -3.47 1.72
C LEU A 64 -5.31 -4.32 2.52
N PRO A 65 -6.06 -5.23 1.86
CA PRO A 65 -7.01 -6.10 2.52
C PRO A 65 -6.37 -6.88 3.68
N GLN A 66 -7.07 -6.89 4.82
CA GLN A 66 -6.71 -7.63 6.02
C GLN A 66 -7.99 -8.00 6.80
N ASP A 67 -7.95 -9.08 7.58
CA ASP A 67 -8.98 -9.49 8.53
C ASP A 67 -8.41 -9.55 9.98
N ALA A 68 -9.11 -10.19 10.90
CA ALA A 68 -8.68 -10.27 12.31
C ALA A 68 -7.44 -11.16 12.52
N SER A 69 -7.23 -12.17 11.68
CA SER A 69 -6.18 -13.19 11.83
C SER A 69 -5.01 -12.99 10.87
N GLN A 70 -5.24 -12.43 9.69
CA GLN A 70 -4.29 -12.40 8.58
C GLN A 70 -4.44 -11.13 7.73
N GLY A 71 -3.43 -10.82 6.93
CA GLY A 71 -3.46 -9.69 6.02
C GLY A 71 -2.21 -9.64 5.16
N TYR A 72 -2.26 -8.80 4.13
CA TYR A 72 -1.11 -8.54 3.27
C TYR A 72 -0.52 -7.16 3.60
N ASN A 73 0.60 -7.10 4.33
CA ASN A 73 1.21 -5.83 4.72
C ASN A 73 2.72 -5.83 4.44
N PRO A 74 3.17 -5.25 3.31
CA PRO A 74 4.59 -4.95 3.12
C PRO A 74 5.08 -3.96 4.19
N VAL A 75 6.29 -4.19 4.72
CA VAL A 75 7.04 -3.25 5.56
C VAL A 75 8.33 -2.88 4.84
N LEU A 76 8.99 -1.79 5.25
CA LEU A 76 10.19 -1.28 4.57
C LEU A 76 11.26 -2.35 4.40
N ILE A 77 11.52 -3.17 5.43
CA ILE A 77 12.56 -4.20 5.36
C ILE A 77 12.29 -5.27 4.28
N HIS A 78 11.02 -5.54 3.94
CA HIS A 78 10.71 -6.42 2.80
C HIS A 78 11.20 -5.80 1.49
N ILE A 79 11.04 -4.49 1.34
CA ILE A 79 11.48 -3.74 0.16
C ILE A 79 13.01 -3.66 0.13
N THR A 80 13.67 -3.38 1.26
CA THR A 80 15.13 -3.31 1.30
C THR A 80 15.77 -4.64 0.95
N ASN A 81 15.24 -5.74 1.49
CA ASN A 81 15.73 -7.08 1.19
C ASN A 81 15.56 -7.39 -0.29
N ALA A 82 14.38 -7.07 -0.86
CA ALA A 82 14.13 -7.23 -2.29
C ALA A 82 15.08 -6.39 -3.16
N ILE A 83 15.40 -5.15 -2.75
CA ILE A 83 16.35 -4.28 -3.46
C ILE A 83 17.75 -4.93 -3.48
N GLU A 84 18.23 -5.42 -2.34
CA GLU A 84 19.55 -6.05 -2.21
C GLU A 84 19.64 -7.40 -2.93
N GLU A 85 18.59 -8.22 -2.84
CA GLU A 85 18.50 -9.54 -3.50
C GLU A 85 18.53 -9.42 -5.03
N THR A 86 18.11 -8.28 -5.58
CA THR A 86 17.97 -8.08 -7.05
C THR A 86 18.84 -6.93 -7.57
N LYS A 87 19.90 -6.59 -6.85
CA LYS A 87 20.74 -5.42 -7.18
C LYS A 87 21.45 -5.54 -8.52
N GLU A 88 21.73 -6.76 -8.98
CA GLU A 88 22.35 -7.04 -10.28
C GLU A 88 21.42 -6.72 -11.46
N PHE A 89 20.11 -6.64 -11.23
CA PHE A 89 19.10 -6.25 -12.22
C PHE A 89 18.65 -4.78 -12.04
N ALA A 90 19.50 -3.91 -11.51
CA ALA A 90 19.15 -2.51 -11.24
C ALA A 90 19.37 -1.57 -12.43
N SER A 91 20.00 -2.03 -13.52
CA SER A 91 20.29 -1.18 -14.67
C SER A 91 19.05 -0.95 -15.54
N LYS A 92 19.04 0.18 -16.28
CA LYS A 92 17.98 0.43 -17.27
C LYS A 92 17.95 -0.70 -18.30
N GLY A 93 16.77 -1.17 -18.67
CA GLY A 93 16.57 -2.31 -19.56
C GLY A 93 16.56 -3.67 -18.87
N ASP A 94 17.08 -3.78 -17.63
CA ASP A 94 17.15 -5.07 -16.95
C ASP A 94 15.78 -5.51 -16.40
N VAL A 95 15.60 -6.82 -16.39
CA VAL A 95 14.41 -7.49 -15.89
C VAL A 95 14.85 -8.62 -14.97
N GLY A 96 14.45 -8.52 -13.70
CA GLY A 96 14.79 -9.52 -12.68
C GLY A 96 13.72 -10.59 -12.53
N PRO A 97 14.00 -11.70 -11.81
CA PRO A 97 13.02 -12.75 -11.53
C PRO A 97 11.89 -12.26 -10.62
N LEU A 98 10.82 -13.07 -10.53
CA LEU A 98 9.79 -12.87 -9.50
C LEU A 98 10.38 -13.14 -8.12
N LEU A 99 10.02 -12.31 -7.15
CA LEU A 99 10.51 -12.36 -5.78
C LEU A 99 9.50 -13.03 -4.86
N ASP A 100 9.90 -14.14 -4.25
CA ASP A 100 9.06 -14.87 -3.30
C ASP A 100 8.71 -14.05 -2.07
N THR A 101 9.61 -13.15 -1.64
CA THR A 101 9.40 -12.24 -0.51
C THR A 101 8.26 -11.25 -0.77
N LEU A 102 7.97 -10.91 -2.04
CA LEU A 102 6.91 -9.96 -2.40
C LEU A 102 5.69 -10.64 -3.04
N SER A 103 5.71 -11.98 -3.10
CA SER A 103 4.69 -12.78 -3.74
C SER A 103 3.75 -13.44 -2.72
N GLY A 104 2.48 -13.48 -3.07
CA GLY A 104 1.45 -14.16 -2.28
C GLY A 104 0.04 -13.80 -2.72
N SER A 105 -0.91 -14.64 -2.31
CA SER A 105 -2.34 -14.43 -2.55
C SER A 105 -3.05 -14.33 -1.20
N PHE A 106 -4.06 -13.47 -1.14
CA PHE A 106 -4.86 -13.23 0.05
C PHE A 106 -6.32 -13.05 -0.34
N GLU A 107 -7.25 -13.73 0.33
CA GLU A 107 -8.69 -13.61 0.04
C GLU A 107 -9.49 -13.25 1.29
N ILE A 108 -10.34 -12.22 1.15
CA ILE A 108 -11.37 -11.88 2.12
C ILE A 108 -12.72 -12.28 1.55
N MET A 109 -13.44 -13.09 2.32
CA MET A 109 -14.84 -13.42 2.04
C MET A 109 -15.75 -12.42 2.76
N LYS A 110 -16.59 -11.72 2.00
CA LYS A 110 -17.74 -10.96 2.50
C LYS A 110 -19.02 -11.69 2.12
N LYS A 111 -20.15 -11.28 2.71
CA LYS A 111 -21.46 -11.96 2.55
C LYS A 111 -21.84 -12.24 1.08
N ASP A 112 -21.65 -11.25 0.20
CA ASP A 112 -22.09 -11.34 -1.21
C ASP A 112 -20.94 -11.18 -2.22
N LEU A 113 -19.70 -11.05 -1.73
CA LEU A 113 -18.53 -10.70 -2.53
C LEU A 113 -17.28 -11.37 -1.97
N SER A 114 -16.43 -11.96 -2.81
CA SER A 114 -15.04 -12.25 -2.45
C SER A 114 -14.10 -11.20 -3.00
N TRP A 115 -13.09 -10.85 -2.20
CA TRP A 115 -12.02 -9.93 -2.56
C TRP A 115 -10.68 -10.64 -2.40
N CYS A 116 -10.11 -11.04 -3.53
CA CYS A 116 -8.77 -11.58 -3.61
C CYS A 116 -7.74 -10.49 -3.95
N LEU A 117 -6.57 -10.55 -3.36
CA LEU A 117 -5.39 -9.76 -3.66
C LEU A 117 -4.25 -10.74 -4.00
N ASP A 118 -3.81 -10.74 -5.25
CA ASP A 118 -2.58 -11.40 -5.67
C ASP A 118 -1.47 -10.37 -5.75
N SER A 119 -0.34 -10.63 -5.09
CA SER A 119 0.85 -9.80 -5.13
C SER A 119 2.01 -10.53 -5.79
N THR A 120 2.78 -9.79 -6.57
CA THR A 120 4.07 -10.21 -7.14
C THR A 120 5.02 -9.03 -7.16
N GLY A 121 6.33 -9.28 -7.00
CA GLY A 121 7.34 -8.23 -7.12
C GLY A 121 8.50 -8.68 -7.99
N ARG A 122 9.06 -7.78 -8.80
CA ARG A 122 10.27 -8.03 -9.60
C ARG A 122 10.93 -6.72 -10.05
N ARG A 123 12.12 -6.83 -10.65
CA ARG A 123 12.74 -5.71 -11.37
C ARG A 123 12.18 -5.59 -12.80
N ILE A 124 11.80 -4.38 -13.20
CA ILE A 124 11.38 -4.01 -14.56
C ILE A 124 12.05 -2.68 -14.93
N ASP A 125 12.83 -2.65 -16.01
CA ASP A 125 13.65 -1.48 -16.38
C ASP A 125 14.60 -1.02 -15.25
N GLY A 126 15.13 -1.98 -14.51
CA GLY A 126 15.92 -1.72 -13.31
C GLY A 126 15.12 -1.34 -12.06
N ASN A 127 13.85 -0.95 -12.19
CA ASN A 127 13.04 -0.52 -11.05
C ASN A 127 12.48 -1.73 -10.31
N LEU A 128 12.54 -1.74 -8.99
CA LEU A 128 11.76 -2.70 -8.20
C LEU A 128 10.28 -2.30 -8.26
N VAL A 129 9.46 -3.15 -8.88
CA VAL A 129 8.04 -2.94 -9.07
C VAL A 129 7.26 -4.01 -8.30
N LEU A 130 6.37 -3.55 -7.41
CA LEU A 130 5.39 -4.39 -6.71
C LEU A 130 4.04 -4.28 -7.41
N LYS A 131 3.53 -5.40 -7.90
CA LYS A 131 2.24 -5.51 -8.58
C LYS A 131 1.22 -6.14 -7.64
N HIS A 132 0.08 -5.49 -7.51
CA HIS A 132 -1.09 -5.98 -6.80
C HIS A 132 -2.25 -6.16 -7.78
N VAL A 133 -2.92 -7.31 -7.75
CA VAL A 133 -4.11 -7.61 -8.53
C VAL A 133 -5.26 -7.84 -7.56
N HIS A 134 -6.11 -6.84 -7.40
CA HIS A 134 -7.35 -6.94 -6.65
C HIS A 134 -8.43 -7.54 -7.55
N THR A 135 -8.90 -8.73 -7.22
CA THR A 135 -9.98 -9.42 -7.92
C THR A 135 -11.21 -9.47 -7.03
N PHE A 136 -12.30 -8.88 -7.50
CA PHE A 136 -13.59 -8.87 -6.82
C PHE A 136 -14.56 -9.79 -7.57
N ARG A 137 -15.17 -10.75 -6.87
CA ARG A 137 -16.11 -11.72 -7.45
C ARG A 137 -17.41 -11.73 -6.67
N SER A 138 -18.53 -11.75 -7.38
CA SER A 138 -19.85 -11.93 -6.77
C SER A 138 -20.04 -13.37 -6.32
N GLN A 139 -20.57 -13.57 -5.12
CA GLN A 139 -20.87 -14.91 -4.61
C GLN A 139 -22.29 -15.38 -4.95
N THR A 140 -23.20 -14.47 -5.30
CA THR A 140 -24.63 -14.76 -5.49
C THR A 140 -25.04 -14.91 -6.96
N SER A 141 -24.08 -15.12 -7.88
CA SER A 141 -24.26 -15.09 -9.35
C SER A 141 -24.79 -13.76 -9.92
N LYS A 142 -25.06 -12.77 -9.07
CA LYS A 142 -25.42 -11.41 -9.48
C LYS A 142 -24.22 -10.69 -10.08
N ARG A 143 -24.44 -9.84 -11.07
CA ARG A 143 -23.38 -8.94 -11.56
C ARG A 143 -23.01 -7.96 -10.44
N ILE A 144 -21.70 -7.74 -10.25
CA ILE A 144 -21.19 -6.68 -9.37
C ILE A 144 -21.61 -5.33 -9.96
N SER A 145 -22.20 -4.46 -9.15
CA SER A 145 -22.49 -3.06 -9.53
C SER A 145 -21.39 -2.10 -9.07
N ALA A 146 -21.37 -0.88 -9.63
CA ALA A 146 -20.40 0.14 -9.24
C ALA A 146 -20.59 0.51 -7.76
N THR A 147 -21.84 0.65 -7.33
CA THR A 147 -22.21 0.92 -5.94
C THR A 147 -21.67 -0.15 -4.99
N ASP A 148 -21.80 -1.43 -5.35
CA ASP A 148 -21.29 -2.53 -4.50
C ASP A 148 -19.77 -2.39 -4.27
N LEU A 149 -19.00 -2.09 -5.30
CA LEU A 149 -17.55 -1.91 -5.18
C LEU A 149 -17.17 -0.64 -4.41
N LEU A 150 -17.86 0.47 -4.66
CA LEU A 150 -17.51 1.75 -4.05
C LEU A 150 -17.89 1.84 -2.57
N THR A 151 -18.72 0.92 -2.05
CA THR A 151 -18.91 0.74 -0.60
C THR A 151 -17.71 0.08 0.08
N LEU A 152 -16.84 -0.59 -0.69
CA LEU A 152 -15.64 -1.21 -0.14
C LEU A 152 -14.57 -0.14 0.08
N PRO A 153 -13.77 -0.25 1.15
CA PRO A 153 -12.69 0.69 1.43
C PRO A 153 -11.43 0.36 0.62
N ILE A 154 -11.54 0.31 -0.70
CA ILE A 154 -10.46 -0.01 -1.64
C ILE A 154 -9.40 1.09 -1.57
N ARG A 155 -8.14 0.70 -1.39
CA ARG A 155 -6.99 1.61 -1.40
C ARG A 155 -5.86 0.96 -2.18
N LEU A 156 -5.45 1.60 -3.27
CA LEU A 156 -4.30 1.17 -4.07
C LEU A 156 -3.02 1.81 -3.55
N CYS A 157 -3.11 3.06 -3.15
CA CYS A 157 -2.05 3.79 -2.44
C CYS A 157 -2.73 4.76 -1.44
N PRO A 158 -1.96 5.50 -0.62
CA PRO A 158 -2.55 6.48 0.30
C PRO A 158 -3.44 7.50 -0.40
N HIS A 159 -3.22 7.78 -1.69
CA HIS A 159 -3.90 8.82 -2.46
C HIS A 159 -4.91 8.31 -3.48
N GLN A 160 -5.06 7.00 -3.66
CA GLN A 160 -6.01 6.43 -4.63
C GLN A 160 -6.87 5.43 -3.86
N SER A 161 -8.05 5.91 -3.47
CA SER A 161 -8.90 5.28 -2.46
C SER A 161 -10.38 5.52 -2.76
N THR A 162 -11.24 4.59 -2.37
CA THR A 162 -12.71 4.74 -2.38
C THR A 162 -13.26 5.07 -0.98
N ALA A 163 -12.38 5.41 -0.03
CA ALA A 163 -12.76 5.66 1.35
C ALA A 163 -13.62 6.93 1.50
N THR A 164 -14.80 6.77 2.10
CA THR A 164 -15.78 7.84 2.35
C THR A 164 -15.83 8.28 3.82
N ASN A 165 -14.95 7.74 4.67
CA ASN A 165 -14.97 8.04 6.10
C ASN A 165 -14.58 9.49 6.37
N THR A 166 -15.26 10.16 7.29
CA THR A 166 -14.85 11.49 7.75
C THR A 166 -13.43 11.41 8.32
N PRO A 167 -12.48 12.22 7.85
CA PRO A 167 -11.14 12.23 8.41
C PRO A 167 -11.10 12.96 9.75
N GLU A 168 -10.09 12.63 10.54
CA GLU A 168 -9.79 13.36 11.76
C GLU A 168 -9.37 14.80 11.43
N SER A 169 -9.98 15.77 12.13
CA SER A 169 -9.70 17.18 11.92
C SER A 169 -8.23 17.49 12.21
N SER A 170 -7.62 18.27 11.33
CA SER A 170 -6.27 18.81 11.53
C SER A 170 -6.18 20.20 10.93
N ARG A 171 -5.03 20.87 11.10
CA ARG A 171 -4.76 22.16 10.47
C ARG A 171 -4.94 22.13 8.93
N TYR A 172 -4.74 20.96 8.31
CA TYR A 172 -4.80 20.79 6.84
C TYR A 172 -6.08 20.13 6.36
N ILE A 173 -6.81 19.46 7.25
CA ILE A 173 -7.99 18.67 6.93
C ILE A 173 -9.15 19.24 7.75
N LYS A 174 -10.09 19.88 7.08
CA LYS A 174 -11.25 20.52 7.70
C LYS A 174 -12.38 19.53 8.03
N GLY A 175 -12.06 18.42 8.68
CA GLY A 175 -13.00 17.43 9.21
C GLY A 175 -14.13 17.08 8.23
N ARG A 176 -15.38 17.43 8.58
CA ARG A 176 -16.58 17.15 7.76
C ARG A 176 -16.56 17.77 6.36
N ASN A 177 -15.77 18.83 6.14
CA ASN A 177 -15.64 19.51 4.85
C ASN A 177 -14.34 19.11 4.14
N ALA A 178 -13.69 18.03 4.58
CA ALA A 178 -12.48 17.56 3.96
C ALA A 178 -12.78 16.88 2.64
N GLU A 179 -12.17 17.41 1.60
CA GLU A 179 -12.17 16.82 0.28
C GLU A 179 -11.17 15.68 0.20
N GLN A 180 -11.57 14.55 -0.41
CA GLN A 180 -10.65 13.45 -0.65
C GLN A 180 -9.59 13.88 -1.69
N ASN A 181 -8.33 13.64 -1.37
CA ASN A 181 -7.13 13.87 -2.18
C ASN A 181 -7.06 12.91 -3.40
N GLY A 182 -7.78 11.79 -3.31
CA GLY A 182 -7.79 10.69 -4.28
C GLY A 182 -9.14 10.45 -4.90
N ARG A 183 -9.45 11.15 -5.98
CA ARG A 183 -10.77 11.11 -6.63
C ARG A 183 -10.78 10.27 -7.89
N LEU A 184 -9.64 10.24 -8.57
CA LEU A 184 -9.47 9.56 -9.84
C LEU A 184 -9.91 8.09 -9.74
N LEU A 185 -9.52 7.37 -8.68
CA LEU A 185 -9.90 5.96 -8.53
C LEU A 185 -11.43 5.74 -8.58
N THR A 186 -12.21 6.55 -7.86
CA THR A 186 -13.67 6.41 -7.86
C THR A 186 -14.26 6.71 -9.23
N HIS A 187 -13.79 7.77 -9.90
CA HIS A 187 -14.21 8.09 -11.27
C HIS A 187 -13.85 6.98 -12.26
N VAL A 188 -12.66 6.40 -12.12
CA VAL A 188 -12.17 5.31 -12.98
C VAL A 188 -12.94 4.01 -12.74
N ILE A 189 -13.26 3.69 -11.48
CA ILE A 189 -14.11 2.54 -11.17
C ILE A 189 -15.50 2.75 -11.74
N ALA A 190 -16.13 3.92 -11.56
CA ALA A 190 -17.46 4.18 -12.07
C ALA A 190 -17.50 4.13 -13.61
N SER A 191 -16.51 4.72 -14.30
CA SER A 191 -16.53 4.90 -15.75
C SER A 191 -16.52 3.59 -16.56
N VAL A 192 -16.07 2.48 -15.98
CA VAL A 192 -16.08 1.17 -16.66
C VAL A 192 -17.38 0.38 -16.48
N PHE A 193 -18.36 0.95 -15.78
CA PHE A 193 -19.71 0.41 -15.65
C PHE A 193 -20.65 1.06 -16.67
N PRO A 194 -21.77 0.42 -17.05
CA PRO A 194 -22.79 1.03 -17.90
C PRO A 194 -23.33 2.34 -17.31
N GLU A 195 -23.79 3.28 -18.14
CA GLU A 195 -24.31 4.58 -17.70
C GLU A 195 -25.44 4.47 -16.66
N SER A 196 -26.26 3.42 -16.74
CA SER A 196 -27.32 3.12 -15.77
C SER A 196 -26.81 2.81 -14.36
N ASP A 197 -25.59 2.26 -14.24
CA ASP A 197 -24.92 2.01 -12.97
C ASP A 197 -24.14 3.26 -12.54
N GLN A 198 -23.56 4.00 -13.48
CA GLN A 198 -22.82 5.25 -13.19
C GLN A 198 -23.72 6.30 -12.53
N SER A 199 -24.96 6.46 -12.99
CA SER A 199 -25.92 7.42 -12.42
C SER A 199 -26.33 7.11 -10.98
N ARG A 200 -26.06 5.89 -10.49
CA ARG A 200 -26.30 5.47 -9.10
C ARG A 200 -25.11 5.73 -8.18
N VAL A 201 -23.97 6.12 -8.73
CA VAL A 201 -22.78 6.48 -7.96
C VAL A 201 -22.88 7.95 -7.60
N ASP A 202 -23.01 8.24 -6.31
CA ASP A 202 -22.92 9.61 -5.82
C ASP A 202 -21.45 10.08 -5.87
N VAL A 203 -21.09 10.74 -6.96
CA VAL A 203 -19.81 11.43 -7.13
C VAL A 203 -19.86 12.89 -6.69
N SER A 204 -21.01 13.41 -6.26
CA SER A 204 -21.16 14.84 -5.91
C SER A 204 -20.33 15.23 -4.68
N THR A 205 -20.02 14.25 -3.82
CA THR A 205 -19.13 14.39 -2.67
C THR A 205 -17.65 14.42 -3.05
N LEU A 206 -17.31 14.03 -4.27
CA LEU A 206 -15.97 14.12 -4.84
C LEU A 206 -15.90 15.45 -5.59
N GLY A 207 -15.17 16.43 -5.05
CA GLY A 207 -14.95 17.68 -5.78
C GLY A 207 -14.30 17.46 -7.17
N PRO A 208 -14.06 18.51 -7.96
CA PRO A 208 -13.60 18.37 -9.34
C PRO A 208 -12.25 17.64 -9.47
N LEU A 209 -12.07 16.91 -10.57
CA LEU A 209 -10.76 16.34 -10.93
C LEU A 209 -9.75 17.46 -11.20
N THR A 210 -8.49 17.23 -10.87
CA THR A 210 -7.40 18.14 -11.24
C THR A 210 -7.15 18.12 -12.75
N PRO A 211 -6.51 19.15 -13.33
CA PRO A 211 -6.21 19.16 -14.77
C PRO A 211 -5.43 17.92 -15.25
N SER A 212 -4.49 17.43 -14.44
CA SER A 212 -3.72 16.22 -14.75
C SER A 212 -4.56 14.95 -14.74
N GLU A 213 -5.49 14.81 -13.78
CA GLU A 213 -6.43 13.68 -13.73
C GLU A 213 -7.46 13.76 -14.86
N GLN A 214 -7.94 14.96 -15.18
CA GLN A 214 -8.87 15.21 -16.27
C GLN A 214 -8.25 14.86 -17.63
N ALA A 215 -6.96 15.18 -17.84
CA ALA A 215 -6.22 14.78 -19.04
C ALA A 215 -6.15 13.26 -19.20
N GLN A 216 -5.92 12.51 -18.12
CA GLN A 216 -5.96 11.04 -18.15
C GLN A 216 -7.36 10.52 -18.51
N VAL A 217 -8.41 11.13 -17.99
CA VAL A 217 -9.80 10.76 -18.34
C VAL A 217 -10.08 11.00 -19.82
N PHE A 218 -9.62 12.13 -20.37
CA PHE A 218 -9.79 12.43 -21.79
C PHE A 218 -9.03 11.44 -22.69
N ALA A 219 -7.77 11.13 -22.36
CA ALA A 219 -6.97 10.12 -23.07
C ALA A 219 -7.67 8.75 -23.06
N SER A 220 -8.21 8.32 -21.92
CA SER A 220 -8.98 7.07 -21.82
C SER A 220 -10.21 7.08 -22.73
N LYS A 221 -10.96 8.18 -22.75
CA LYS A 221 -12.15 8.33 -23.61
C LYS A 221 -11.79 8.36 -25.10
N ALA A 222 -10.58 8.80 -25.45
CA ALA A 222 -10.04 8.76 -26.80
C ALA A 222 -9.62 7.33 -27.23
N GLY A 223 -9.74 6.33 -26.36
CA GLY A 223 -9.41 4.93 -26.66
C GLY A 223 -7.94 4.58 -26.42
N GLU A 224 -7.15 5.48 -25.83
CA GLU A 224 -5.76 5.19 -25.49
C GLU A 224 -5.69 4.13 -24.38
N LYS A 225 -4.77 3.16 -24.55
CA LYS A 225 -4.46 2.19 -23.49
C LYS A 225 -3.64 2.90 -22.41
N ILE A 226 -4.33 3.47 -21.43
CA ILE A 226 -3.67 4.19 -20.35
C ILE A 226 -3.47 3.35 -19.10
N TYR A 227 -2.35 3.58 -18.43
CA TYR A 227 -2.19 3.29 -17.01
C TYR A 227 -2.52 4.57 -16.24
N TRP A 228 -3.58 4.53 -15.44
CA TRP A 228 -3.94 5.63 -14.56
C TRP A 228 -2.80 5.85 -13.55
N GLN A 229 -2.41 7.10 -13.35
CA GLN A 229 -1.24 7.46 -12.58
C GLN A 229 -1.64 8.30 -11.37
N CYS A 230 -1.10 7.93 -10.20
CA CYS A 230 -1.19 8.76 -9.03
C CYS A 230 -0.24 9.96 -9.15
N ARG A 231 -0.77 11.17 -8.91
CA ARG A 231 0.02 12.40 -8.92
C ARG A 231 0.95 12.58 -7.71
N SER A 232 0.81 11.76 -6.67
CA SER A 232 1.46 11.96 -5.37
C SER A 232 2.43 10.84 -4.96
N CYS A 233 2.42 9.69 -5.65
CA CYS A 233 3.37 8.60 -5.43
C CYS A 233 3.55 7.79 -6.73
N PRO A 234 4.62 6.99 -6.86
CA PRO A 234 4.88 6.15 -8.03
C PRO A 234 3.95 4.93 -8.06
N THR A 235 2.65 5.20 -8.17
CA THR A 235 1.60 4.21 -8.31
C THR A 235 0.93 4.40 -9.66
N LYS A 236 0.89 3.33 -10.43
CA LYS A 236 0.08 3.21 -11.65
C LYS A 236 -0.98 2.15 -11.46
N TYR A 237 -2.09 2.22 -12.17
CA TYR A 237 -3.11 1.20 -12.10
C TYR A 237 -3.95 1.11 -13.37
N ARG A 238 -4.63 -0.02 -13.54
CA ARG A 238 -5.71 -0.22 -14.52
C ARG A 238 -6.89 -0.90 -13.85
N VAL A 239 -8.06 -0.66 -14.41
CA VAL A 239 -9.30 -1.33 -14.02
C VAL A 239 -9.84 -2.09 -15.22
N GLN A 240 -10.38 -3.28 -14.98
CA GLN A 240 -10.97 -4.14 -15.99
C GLN A 240 -12.23 -4.77 -15.43
N ARG A 241 -13.30 -4.74 -16.24
CA ARG A 241 -14.56 -5.37 -15.90
C ARG A 241 -14.80 -6.58 -16.80
N CYS A 242 -15.01 -7.73 -16.18
CA CYS A 242 -15.54 -8.94 -16.80
C CYS A 242 -16.98 -9.16 -16.31
N ARG A 243 -17.71 -10.14 -16.88
CA ARG A 243 -19.13 -10.36 -16.57
C ARG A 243 -19.42 -10.49 -15.06
N ASN A 244 -18.63 -11.32 -14.36
CA ASN A 244 -18.83 -11.64 -12.93
C ASN A 244 -17.63 -11.25 -12.06
N THR A 245 -16.67 -10.53 -12.64
CA THR A 245 -15.40 -10.24 -11.99
C THR A 245 -14.99 -8.82 -12.29
N PHE A 246 -14.53 -8.11 -11.28
CA PHE A 246 -13.91 -6.82 -11.42
C PHE A 246 -12.46 -6.92 -10.99
N VAL A 247 -11.54 -6.39 -11.79
CA VAL A 247 -10.10 -6.49 -11.54
C VAL A 247 -9.50 -5.09 -11.51
N ILE A 248 -8.78 -4.79 -10.43
CA ILE A 248 -7.90 -3.62 -10.35
C ILE A 248 -6.47 -4.14 -10.27
N THR A 249 -5.65 -3.80 -11.26
CA THR A 249 -4.21 -4.05 -11.16
C THR A 249 -3.52 -2.75 -10.81
N SER A 250 -2.73 -2.71 -9.74
CA SER A 250 -1.87 -1.59 -9.40
C SER A 250 -0.40 -2.02 -9.38
N TRP A 251 0.47 -1.07 -9.70
CA TRP A 251 1.92 -1.22 -9.66
C TRP A 251 2.50 -0.08 -8.84
N HIS A 252 3.48 -0.42 -8.01
CA HIS A 252 4.19 0.52 -7.15
C HIS A 252 5.68 0.40 -7.42
N SER A 253 6.33 1.50 -7.84
CA SER A 253 7.78 1.52 -8.03
C SER A 253 8.50 1.97 -6.76
N PHE A 254 9.54 1.24 -6.40
CA PHE A 254 10.48 1.59 -5.34
C PHE A 254 11.81 2.09 -5.90
N GLY A 255 11.88 2.36 -7.22
CA GLY A 255 13.08 2.83 -7.89
C GLY A 255 14.15 1.76 -8.05
N ARG A 256 15.35 2.19 -8.44
CA ARG A 256 16.46 1.29 -8.80
C ARG A 256 17.37 0.96 -7.63
N ASP A 257 17.46 1.85 -6.65
CA ASP A 257 18.42 1.76 -5.56
C ASP A 257 17.77 2.05 -4.21
N MET A 258 18.56 1.85 -3.15
CA MET A 258 18.10 2.06 -1.78
C MET A 258 17.69 3.51 -1.49
N TYR A 259 18.34 4.49 -2.12
CA TYR A 259 18.00 5.90 -1.94
C TYR A 259 16.57 6.18 -2.43
N HIS A 260 16.24 5.71 -3.63
CA HIS A 260 14.91 5.84 -4.20
C HIS A 260 13.88 5.02 -3.42
N ALA A 261 14.21 3.80 -2.99
CA ALA A 261 13.32 2.97 -2.19
C ALA A 261 12.92 3.66 -0.89
N MET A 262 13.88 4.21 -0.15
CA MET A 262 13.66 4.96 1.09
C MET A 262 12.82 6.24 0.86
N LYS A 263 13.05 6.91 -0.26
CA LYS A 263 12.32 8.13 -0.65
C LYS A 263 10.87 7.81 -0.98
N TYR A 264 10.63 6.84 -1.87
CA TYR A 264 9.30 6.50 -2.37
C TYR A 264 8.46 5.75 -1.34
N TRP A 265 9.09 4.99 -0.44
CA TRP A 265 8.42 4.33 0.68
C TRP A 265 7.55 5.30 1.49
N LYS A 266 8.08 6.49 1.81
CA LYS A 266 7.37 7.54 2.55
C LYS A 266 6.13 8.08 1.80
N TRP A 267 6.07 7.88 0.49
CA TRP A 267 4.96 8.32 -0.36
C TRP A 267 3.92 7.21 -0.52
N LEU A 268 4.35 5.95 -0.34
CA LEU A 268 3.52 4.77 -0.44
C LEU A 268 2.94 4.32 0.90
N VAL A 269 3.43 4.79 2.05
CA VAL A 269 2.85 4.49 3.38
C VAL A 269 1.88 5.57 3.86
N ARG A 270 0.81 5.17 4.55
CA ARG A 270 -0.14 6.11 5.17
C ARG A 270 0.44 6.70 6.45
N ARG A 271 0.37 8.03 6.59
CA ARG A 271 0.92 8.79 7.72
C ARG A 271 -0.12 9.79 8.21
N THR A 272 -0.87 9.41 9.25
CA THR A 272 -2.14 10.07 9.65
C THR A 272 -2.10 10.81 10.99
N GLY A 273 -0.97 10.85 11.69
CA GLY A 273 -0.86 11.46 13.03
C GLY A 273 -1.32 12.92 13.09
N THR A 274 -2.15 13.26 14.09
CA THR A 274 -2.78 14.58 14.26
C THR A 274 -1.78 15.73 14.39
N THR A 275 -0.62 15.46 14.97
CA THR A 275 0.47 16.44 15.17
C THR A 275 1.49 16.47 14.03
N LEU A 276 1.27 15.72 12.95
CA LEU A 276 2.21 15.71 11.82
C LEU A 276 2.17 17.02 11.04
N GLY A 277 3.38 17.54 10.76
CA GLY A 277 3.56 18.66 9.85
C GLY A 277 3.15 18.31 8.41
N PRO A 278 2.98 19.34 7.55
CA PRO A 278 2.38 19.20 6.22
C PRO A 278 3.17 18.26 5.31
N ASP A 279 4.50 18.29 5.39
CA ASP A 279 5.40 17.46 4.57
C ASP A 279 5.48 15.99 5.07
N LYS A 280 4.99 15.74 6.29
CA LYS A 280 5.03 14.44 6.95
C LYS A 280 3.71 13.69 6.86
N ARG A 281 2.58 14.38 6.64
CA ARG A 281 1.29 13.72 6.43
C ARG A 281 1.21 13.11 5.03
N ASN A 282 0.56 11.96 4.92
CA ASN A 282 0.38 11.25 3.66
C ASN A 282 -0.82 10.30 3.74
N ASP A 283 -1.98 10.73 3.30
CA ASP A 283 -3.22 9.95 3.38
C ASP A 283 -4.22 10.32 2.26
N GLU A 284 -5.44 9.81 2.38
CA GLU A 284 -6.49 9.99 1.37
C GLU A 284 -7.05 11.40 1.36
N TRP A 285 -6.69 12.24 2.32
CA TRP A 285 -7.24 13.57 2.55
C TRP A 285 -6.18 14.63 2.34
N TRP A 286 -4.90 14.28 2.51
CA TRP A 286 -3.79 15.19 2.33
C TRP A 286 -2.51 14.49 1.89
N SER A 287 -1.89 15.04 0.85
CA SER A 287 -0.50 14.78 0.48
C SER A 287 0.11 16.03 -0.12
N SER A 288 1.40 16.28 0.13
CA SER A 288 2.09 17.35 -0.59
C SER A 288 2.23 17.01 -2.08
N SER A 289 2.08 18.04 -2.93
CA SER A 289 2.37 17.94 -4.36
C SER A 289 3.84 17.61 -4.59
N ARG A 290 4.12 16.78 -5.60
CA ARG A 290 5.48 16.39 -5.96
C ARG A 290 5.55 15.83 -7.38
N THR A 291 6.74 15.89 -7.99
CA THR A 291 7.03 15.17 -9.22
C THR A 291 7.22 13.69 -8.91
N VAL A 292 6.41 12.86 -9.56
CA VAL A 292 6.46 11.40 -9.45
C VAL A 292 7.23 10.84 -10.65
N PRO A 293 8.19 9.91 -10.45
CA PRO A 293 8.89 9.28 -11.56
C PRO A 293 7.94 8.42 -12.39
N ASP A 294 8.13 8.45 -13.71
CA ASP A 294 7.51 7.47 -14.58
C ASP A 294 8.26 6.14 -14.54
N PHE A 295 7.56 5.03 -14.73
CA PHE A 295 8.15 3.67 -14.70
C PHE A 295 7.33 2.67 -15.52
N MET A 296 7.99 1.60 -15.98
CA MET A 296 7.33 0.52 -16.72
C MET A 296 6.57 -0.43 -15.79
N CYS A 297 5.28 -0.70 -16.08
CA CYS A 297 4.41 -1.54 -15.26
C CYS A 297 4.61 -3.05 -15.51
N GLU A 298 4.74 -3.41 -16.77
CA GLU A 298 4.85 -4.78 -17.24
C GLU A 298 5.76 -4.82 -18.48
N LEU A 299 6.26 -6.02 -18.79
CA LEU A 299 6.97 -6.26 -20.04
C LEU A 299 5.93 -6.20 -21.16
N GLU A 300 6.24 -5.50 -22.26
CA GLU A 300 5.42 -5.50 -23.47
C GLU A 300 5.40 -6.89 -24.13
#